data_AF-A0A5Q4DWL1-F1
#
_entry.id   AF-A0A5Q4DWL1-F1
#
_cell.length_a   1.000
_cell.length_b   1.000
_cell.length_c   1.000
_cell.angle_alpha   90.00
_cell.angle_beta   90.00
_cell.angle_gamma   90.00
#
_symmetry.space_group_name_H-M   'P 1'
#
loop_
_entity.id
_entity.type
_entity.pdbx_description
1 polymer ?
#
loop_
_entity_poly.entity_id
_entity_poly.type
_entity_poly.pdbx_seq_one_letter_code
_entity_poly.pdbx_strand_id
1 'polypeptide(L)'
;MGRKRKGRAISGWLVIDKPAGITSTAVVNKVRWALQAQKAGHAGTLDPAATGVLAVALGEATKTVPFITDALKCYRFMVRLGQATTTDDAEGAVIATSDQRPTDAAIEAALAAFRGDIQQIPPQFSAVKVEGERAYDIARAGDEMELAARPLWVERLDM
;
A
#
# COMPACT_ATOMS: atom_id res chain seq x y z
N MET A 1 -4.36 -32.62 -21.18
CA MET A 1 -3.74 -31.54 -21.99
C MET A 1 -4.07 -30.21 -21.33
N GLY A 2 -3.10 -29.57 -20.65
CA GLY A 2 -3.36 -28.37 -19.85
C GLY A 2 -3.89 -27.21 -20.71
N ARG A 3 -4.96 -26.55 -20.24
CA ARG A 3 -5.61 -25.44 -20.97
C ARG A 3 -4.57 -24.35 -21.28
N LYS A 4 -4.25 -24.14 -22.57
CA LYS A 4 -3.35 -23.07 -23.02
C LYS A 4 -3.87 -21.74 -22.45
N ARG A 5 -3.05 -21.03 -21.70
CA ARG A 5 -3.40 -19.70 -21.19
C ARG A 5 -3.61 -18.76 -22.39
N LYS A 6 -4.77 -18.11 -22.45
CA LYS A 6 -5.10 -17.13 -23.50
C LYS A 6 -4.18 -15.91 -23.37
N GLY A 7 -3.62 -15.44 -24.49
CA GLY A 7 -2.75 -14.25 -24.56
C GLY A 7 -1.32 -14.55 -25.03
N ARG A 8 -0.53 -13.48 -25.16
CA ARG A 8 0.89 -13.46 -25.52
C ARG A 8 1.76 -13.88 -24.32
N ALA A 9 2.74 -14.73 -24.58
CA ALA A 9 3.78 -15.10 -23.62
C ALA A 9 4.83 -13.99 -23.55
N ILE A 10 4.58 -12.97 -22.72
CA ILE A 10 5.46 -11.83 -22.50
C ILE A 10 5.97 -11.91 -21.07
N SER A 11 7.27 -11.73 -20.89
CA SER A 11 7.93 -11.69 -19.59
C SER A 11 8.70 -10.39 -19.44
N GLY A 12 8.57 -9.74 -18.29
CA GLY A 12 9.26 -8.49 -18.00
C GLY A 12 8.56 -7.68 -16.94
N TRP A 13 9.16 -6.53 -16.61
CA TRP A 13 8.60 -5.56 -15.69
C TRP A 13 8.14 -4.32 -16.45
N LEU A 14 7.00 -3.79 -16.04
CA LEU A 14 6.48 -2.52 -16.51
C LEU A 14 6.29 -1.61 -15.29
N VAL A 15 7.00 -0.49 -15.28
CA VAL A 15 6.89 0.52 -14.23
C VAL A 15 5.81 1.51 -14.65
N ILE A 16 4.72 1.57 -13.87
CA ILE A 16 3.60 2.46 -14.13
C ILE A 16 3.57 3.56 -13.07
N ASP A 17 3.37 4.80 -13.49
CA ASP A 17 2.92 5.84 -12.58
C ASP A 17 1.38 5.70 -12.41
N LYS A 18 0.95 5.14 -11.28
CA LYS A 18 -0.45 4.91 -10.96
C LYS A 18 -1.12 6.28 -10.68
N PRO A 19 -2.21 6.63 -11.38
CA PRO A 19 -2.96 7.83 -11.04
C PRO A 19 -3.79 7.63 -9.75
N ALA A 20 -4.27 8.72 -9.18
CA ALA A 20 -5.21 8.69 -8.08
C ALA A 20 -6.58 8.14 -8.53
N GLY A 21 -7.35 7.59 -7.59
CA GLY A 21 -8.72 7.13 -7.81
C GLY A 21 -8.86 5.74 -8.44
N ILE A 22 -7.76 5.06 -8.76
CA ILE A 22 -7.78 3.70 -9.31
C ILE A 22 -7.02 2.72 -8.40
N THR A 23 -7.52 1.49 -8.27
CA THR A 23 -6.83 0.44 -7.51
C THR A 23 -5.62 -0.11 -8.27
N SER A 24 -4.62 -0.58 -7.53
CA SER A 24 -3.45 -1.27 -8.12
C SER A 24 -3.85 -2.46 -9.01
N THR A 25 -4.86 -3.24 -8.58
CA THR A 25 -5.42 -4.37 -9.36
C THR A 25 -6.03 -3.92 -10.69
N ALA A 26 -6.72 -2.79 -10.73
CA ALA A 26 -7.30 -2.27 -11.96
C ALA A 26 -6.20 -1.86 -12.97
N VAL A 27 -5.09 -1.29 -12.49
CA VAL A 27 -3.90 -1.03 -13.35
C VAL A 27 -3.32 -2.34 -13.90
N VAL A 28 -3.11 -3.35 -13.06
CA VAL A 28 -2.61 -4.67 -13.51
C VAL A 28 -3.50 -5.28 -14.58
N ASN A 29 -4.83 -5.21 -14.39
CA ASN A 29 -5.80 -5.67 -15.37
C ASN A 29 -5.72 -4.90 -16.69
N LYS A 30 -5.55 -3.57 -16.62
CA LYS A 30 -5.40 -2.72 -17.82
C LYS A 30 -4.11 -3.04 -18.58
N VAL A 31 -2.98 -3.20 -17.88
CA VAL A 31 -1.70 -3.59 -18.49
C VAL A 31 -1.80 -4.97 -19.14
N ARG A 32 -2.37 -5.94 -18.42
CA ARG A 32 -2.57 -7.29 -18.94
C ARG A 32 -3.42 -7.30 -20.21
N TRP A 33 -4.50 -6.53 -20.22
CA TRP A 33 -5.36 -6.36 -21.40
C TRP A 33 -4.62 -5.71 -22.57
N ALA A 34 -3.96 -4.56 -22.33
CA ALA A 34 -3.29 -3.79 -23.37
C ALA A 34 -2.17 -4.57 -24.06
N LEU A 35 -1.41 -5.36 -23.29
CA LEU A 35 -0.33 -6.20 -23.81
C LEU A 35 -0.80 -7.60 -24.21
N GLN A 36 -2.08 -7.91 -24.01
CA GLN A 36 -2.66 -9.24 -24.16
C GLN A 36 -1.87 -10.33 -23.40
N ALA A 37 -1.31 -10.01 -22.23
CA ALA A 37 -0.40 -10.90 -21.53
C ALA A 37 -1.12 -12.09 -20.87
N GLN A 38 -0.49 -13.26 -20.90
CA GLN A 38 -1.04 -14.46 -20.25
C GLN A 38 -1.12 -14.34 -18.72
N LYS A 39 -0.15 -13.66 -18.10
CA LYS A 39 -0.02 -13.52 -16.65
C LYS A 39 0.50 -12.12 -16.31
N ALA A 40 -0.08 -11.51 -15.29
CA ALA A 40 0.38 -10.25 -14.72
C ALA A 40 0.21 -10.25 -13.19
N GLY A 41 1.01 -9.48 -12.48
CA GLY A 41 0.93 -9.21 -11.05
C GLY A 41 1.65 -7.90 -10.72
N HIS A 42 1.65 -7.46 -9.46
CA HIS A 42 2.38 -6.26 -9.03
C HIS A 42 3.18 -6.53 -7.75
N ALA A 43 4.14 -5.65 -7.44
CA ALA A 43 5.07 -5.81 -6.31
C ALA A 43 4.93 -4.75 -5.21
N GLY A 44 3.69 -4.44 -4.87
CA GLY A 44 3.35 -3.42 -3.88
C GLY A 44 2.00 -2.84 -4.20
N THR A 45 1.08 -2.83 -3.22
CA THR A 45 -0.22 -2.19 -3.37
C THR A 45 -0.04 -0.72 -3.03
N LEU A 46 -0.50 0.16 -3.92
CA LEU A 46 -0.80 1.55 -3.60
C LEU A 46 -2.30 1.70 -3.39
N ASP A 47 -2.68 2.47 -2.37
CA ASP A 47 -4.07 2.81 -2.07
C ASP A 47 -4.72 3.58 -3.23
N PRO A 48 -6.06 3.59 -3.32
CA PRO A 48 -6.77 4.25 -4.40
C PRO A 48 -6.38 5.74 -4.54
N ALA A 49 -6.37 6.50 -3.46
CA ALA A 49 -5.98 7.91 -3.46
C ALA A 49 -4.49 8.15 -3.76
N ALA A 50 -3.61 7.20 -3.44
CA ALA A 50 -2.17 7.34 -3.66
C ALA A 50 -1.80 7.35 -5.15
N THR A 51 -0.75 8.08 -5.52
CA THR A 51 -0.15 8.08 -6.86
C THR A 51 1.27 7.54 -6.82
N GLY A 52 1.85 7.24 -7.98
CA GLY A 52 3.27 6.96 -8.10
C GLY A 52 3.59 5.54 -8.55
N VAL A 53 4.79 5.09 -8.21
CA VAL A 53 5.41 3.92 -8.83
C VAL A 53 4.69 2.62 -8.46
N LEU A 54 4.08 1.98 -9.46
CA LEU A 54 3.52 0.63 -9.40
C LEU A 54 4.27 -0.28 -10.38
N ALA A 55 5.10 -1.17 -9.82
CA ALA A 55 5.84 -2.16 -10.60
C ALA A 55 4.93 -3.36 -10.96
N VAL A 56 4.63 -3.52 -12.25
CA VAL A 56 3.81 -4.61 -12.80
C VAL A 56 4.70 -5.67 -13.44
N ALA A 57 4.64 -6.90 -12.94
CA ALA A 57 5.37 -8.04 -13.47
C ALA A 57 4.50 -8.82 -14.47
N LEU A 58 5.07 -9.21 -15.60
CA LEU A 58 4.43 -10.01 -16.65
C LEU A 58 5.10 -11.38 -16.76
N GLY A 59 4.30 -12.41 -17.05
CA GLY A 59 4.83 -13.75 -17.35
C GLY A 59 5.75 -14.29 -16.24
N GLU A 60 6.96 -14.70 -16.62
CA GLU A 60 7.94 -15.29 -15.70
C GLU A 60 8.47 -14.28 -14.67
N ALA A 61 8.48 -12.98 -14.97
CA ALA A 61 8.90 -11.94 -14.03
C ALA A 61 8.03 -11.92 -12.75
N THR A 62 6.79 -12.43 -12.81
CA THR A 62 5.94 -12.55 -11.62
C THR A 62 6.54 -13.44 -10.52
N LYS A 63 7.48 -14.34 -10.87
CA LYS A 63 8.22 -15.15 -9.89
C LYS A 63 9.23 -14.32 -9.09
N THR A 64 9.59 -13.15 -9.60
CA THR A 64 10.56 -12.23 -8.96
C THR A 64 9.90 -11.16 -8.10
N VAL A 65 8.56 -11.13 -8.02
CA VAL A 65 7.81 -10.18 -7.19
C VAL A 65 8.27 -10.15 -5.72
N PRO A 66 8.51 -11.30 -5.05
CA PRO A 66 8.96 -11.29 -3.66
C PRO A 66 10.22 -10.46 -3.41
N PHE A 67 11.19 -10.48 -4.35
CA PHE A 67 12.43 -9.69 -4.20
C PHE A 67 12.22 -8.17 -4.24
N ILE A 68 11.13 -7.71 -4.88
CA ILE A 68 10.78 -6.30 -4.96
C ILE A 68 9.89 -5.90 -3.76
N THR A 69 9.04 -6.83 -3.30
CA THR A 69 8.20 -6.63 -2.11
C THR A 69 9.02 -6.30 -0.87
N ASP A 70 10.26 -6.80 -0.77
CA ASP A 70 11.15 -6.56 0.38
C ASP A 70 12.10 -5.35 0.20
N ALA A 71 12.12 -4.72 -0.99
CA ALA A 71 12.97 -3.56 -1.24
C ALA A 71 12.59 -2.34 -0.37
N LEU A 72 13.47 -1.35 -0.23
CA LEU A 72 13.09 -0.07 0.37
C LEU A 72 12.12 0.70 -0.53
N LYS A 73 11.18 1.41 0.09
CA LYS A 73 10.23 2.30 -0.59
C LYS A 73 10.36 3.71 -0.02
N CYS A 74 10.24 4.69 -0.91
CA CYS A 74 10.22 6.09 -0.56
C CYS A 74 8.82 6.64 -0.83
N TYR A 75 8.28 7.37 0.13
CA TYR A 75 6.97 8.00 0.04
C TYR A 75 7.11 9.49 0.32
N ARG A 76 6.28 10.28 -0.36
CA ARG A 76 6.00 11.67 0.01
C ARG A 76 4.51 11.77 0.26
N PHE A 77 4.16 12.26 1.44
CA PHE A 77 2.78 12.35 1.89
C PHE A 77 2.56 13.66 2.64
N MET A 78 1.29 13.97 2.90
CA MET A 78 0.88 15.13 3.69
C MET A 78 -0.03 14.62 4.79
N VAL A 79 0.22 15.09 6.01
CA VAL A 79 -0.60 14.77 7.18
C VAL A 79 -1.40 16.00 7.58
N ARG A 80 -2.68 15.82 7.88
CA ARG A 80 -3.52 16.86 8.48
C ARG A 80 -3.55 16.68 9.99
N LEU A 81 -2.78 17.50 10.70
CA LEU A 81 -2.78 17.52 12.16
C LEU A 81 -4.13 18.04 12.70
N GLY A 82 -4.61 17.42 13.78
CA GLY A 82 -5.86 17.77 14.45
C GLY A 82 -7.10 17.02 13.95
N GLN A 83 -6.98 16.03 13.08
CA GLN A 83 -8.07 15.15 12.67
C GLN A 83 -7.60 13.69 12.63
N ALA A 84 -8.45 12.78 13.13
CA ALA A 84 -8.32 11.35 12.91
C ALA A 84 -9.52 10.85 12.09
N THR A 85 -9.29 9.90 11.20
CA THR A 85 -10.30 9.34 10.31
C THR A 85 -10.40 7.83 10.46
N THR A 86 -11.51 7.23 10.02
CA THR A 86 -11.72 5.78 10.09
C THR A 86 -10.68 4.96 9.33
N THR A 87 -10.05 5.53 8.30
CA THR A 87 -9.14 4.83 7.37
C THR A 87 -7.69 5.32 7.46
N ASP A 88 -7.37 6.17 8.43
CA ASP A 88 -6.07 6.83 8.60
C ASP A 88 -5.61 7.68 7.39
N ASP A 89 -6.54 7.99 6.48
CA ASP A 89 -6.32 8.82 5.30
C ASP A 89 -7.47 9.83 5.07
N ALA A 90 -7.42 10.54 3.95
CA ALA A 90 -8.42 11.55 3.59
C ALA A 90 -9.74 10.98 3.05
N GLU A 91 -9.84 9.68 2.78
CA GLU A 91 -11.05 9.04 2.23
C GLU A 91 -12.05 8.66 3.34
N GLY A 92 -11.58 8.50 4.58
CA GLY A 92 -12.39 8.09 5.73
C GLY A 92 -13.22 9.20 6.37
N ALA A 93 -14.22 8.80 7.15
CA ALA A 93 -15.01 9.72 7.97
C ALA A 93 -14.18 10.20 9.17
N VAL A 94 -14.33 11.47 9.56
CA VAL A 94 -13.67 12.01 10.76
C VAL A 94 -14.27 11.39 12.01
N ILE A 95 -13.42 10.85 12.88
CA ILE A 95 -13.82 10.20 14.15
C ILE A 95 -13.34 10.97 15.38
N ALA A 96 -12.32 11.82 15.22
CA ALA A 96 -11.85 12.69 16.29
C ALA A 96 -11.25 13.97 15.73
N THR A 97 -11.34 15.06 16.51
CA THR A 97 -10.76 16.36 16.18
C THR A 97 -10.00 16.92 17.38
N SER A 98 -8.96 17.73 17.11
CA SER A 98 -8.17 18.42 18.12
C SER A 98 -7.76 19.80 17.62
N ASP A 99 -7.75 20.77 18.54
CA ASP A 99 -7.29 22.15 18.28
C ASP A 99 -5.77 22.31 18.42
N GLN A 100 -5.05 21.27 18.82
CA GLN A 100 -3.59 21.32 18.94
C GLN A 100 -2.94 21.58 17.57
N ARG A 101 -2.02 22.54 17.53
CA ARG A 101 -1.21 22.89 16.35
C ARG A 101 0.26 22.93 16.79
N PRO A 102 0.97 21.80 16.76
CA PRO A 102 2.38 21.77 17.16
C PRO A 102 3.20 22.62 16.18
N THR A 103 4.30 23.18 16.68
CA THR A 103 5.28 23.88 15.86
C THR A 103 6.10 22.88 15.03
N ASP A 104 6.72 23.34 13.95
CA ASP A 104 7.62 22.51 13.13
C ASP A 104 8.72 21.85 13.98
N ALA A 105 9.28 22.59 14.95
CA ALA A 105 10.28 22.05 15.89
C ALA A 105 9.73 20.91 16.77
N ALA A 106 8.46 20.99 17.18
CA ALA A 106 7.82 19.93 17.95
C ALA A 106 7.52 18.69 17.09
N ILE A 107 7.15 18.90 15.82
CA ILE A 107 6.93 17.82 14.85
C ILE A 107 8.27 17.11 14.58
N GLU A 108 9.32 17.85 14.23
CA GLU A 108 10.65 17.28 13.97
C GLU A 108 11.20 16.47 15.14
N ALA A 109 11.02 16.97 16.37
CA ALA A 109 11.41 16.24 17.57
C ALA A 109 10.63 14.92 17.73
N ALA A 110 9.34 14.90 17.40
CA ALA A 110 8.50 13.71 17.47
C ALA A 110 8.85 12.67 16.38
N LEU A 111 9.26 13.11 15.17
CA LEU A 111 9.64 12.21 14.08
C LEU A 111 10.83 11.32 14.42
N ALA A 112 11.71 11.73 15.33
CA ALA A 112 12.88 10.96 15.74
C ALA A 112 12.51 9.56 16.27
N ALA A 113 11.38 9.42 16.98
CA ALA A 113 10.93 8.13 17.52
C ALA A 113 10.44 7.15 16.44
N PHE A 114 10.24 7.62 15.21
CA PHE A 114 9.78 6.81 14.08
C PHE A 114 10.91 6.41 13.12
N ARG A 115 12.18 6.70 13.46
CA ARG A 115 13.36 6.35 12.65
C ARG A 115 14.03 5.08 13.22
N GLY A 116 14.58 4.25 12.33
CA GLY A 116 15.22 2.98 12.70
C GLY A 116 14.23 1.82 12.88
N ASP A 117 14.52 0.93 13.82
CA ASP A 117 13.65 -0.21 14.16
C ASP A 117 12.46 0.25 15.00
N ILE A 118 11.25 0.08 14.47
CA ILE A 118 10.00 0.41 15.16
C ILE A 118 9.04 -0.78 15.18
N GLN A 119 8.03 -0.70 16.04
CA GLN A 119 6.89 -1.60 16.03
C GLN A 119 5.66 -0.83 15.54
N GLN A 120 5.02 -1.32 14.48
CA GLN A 120 3.82 -0.72 13.91
C GLN A 120 2.65 -1.69 13.98
N ILE A 121 1.52 -1.21 14.50
CA ILE A 121 0.23 -1.90 14.36
C ILE A 121 -0.33 -1.49 13.00
N PRO A 122 -0.59 -2.43 12.07
CA PRO A 122 -1.20 -2.11 10.79
C PRO A 122 -2.60 -1.48 10.97
N PRO A 123 -3.06 -0.65 10.04
CA PRO A 123 -4.41 -0.10 10.11
C PRO A 123 -5.47 -1.19 9.88
N GLN A 124 -6.67 -0.97 10.41
CA GLN A 124 -7.83 -1.86 10.22
C GLN A 124 -8.17 -2.01 8.73
N PHE A 125 -8.07 -0.92 7.97
CA PHE A 125 -8.28 -0.91 6.51
C PHE A 125 -7.01 -1.34 5.75
N SER A 126 -6.50 -2.54 6.02
CA SER A 126 -5.31 -3.09 5.35
C SER A 126 -5.55 -4.44 4.68
N ALA A 127 -4.66 -4.80 3.75
CA ALA A 127 -4.66 -6.12 3.10
C ALA A 127 -4.10 -7.24 4.00
N VAL A 128 -3.78 -6.95 5.26
CA VAL A 128 -3.26 -7.91 6.22
C VAL A 128 -4.30 -9.01 6.45
N LYS A 129 -3.83 -10.26 6.48
CA LYS A 129 -4.66 -11.40 6.82
C LYS A 129 -4.42 -11.87 8.24
N VAL A 130 -5.51 -12.18 8.95
CA VAL A 130 -5.52 -12.89 10.24
C VAL A 130 -6.58 -13.99 10.11
N GLU A 131 -6.22 -15.20 10.51
CA GLU A 131 -7.08 -16.40 10.42
C GLU A 131 -7.67 -16.71 9.01
N GLY A 132 -7.05 -16.16 7.96
CA GLY A 132 -7.44 -16.39 6.57
C GLY A 132 -8.30 -15.28 5.96
N GLU A 133 -8.88 -14.42 6.79
CA GLU A 133 -9.68 -13.25 6.40
C GLU A 133 -8.82 -11.98 6.34
N ARG A 134 -9.23 -10.99 5.53
CA ARG A 134 -8.50 -9.72 5.39
C ARG A 134 -9.08 -8.68 6.34
N ALA A 135 -8.21 -7.94 7.03
CA ALA A 135 -8.59 -6.86 7.94
C ALA A 135 -9.59 -5.88 7.30
N TYR A 136 -9.31 -5.48 6.06
CA TYR A 136 -10.18 -4.61 5.29
C TYR A 136 -11.61 -5.12 5.06
N ASP A 137 -11.79 -6.43 4.85
CA ASP A 137 -13.11 -7.01 4.59
C ASP A 137 -13.96 -6.99 5.87
N ILE A 138 -13.32 -7.23 7.03
CA ILE A 138 -13.92 -7.18 8.38
C ILE A 138 -14.25 -5.73 8.78
N ALA A 139 -13.29 -4.80 8.61
CA ALA A 139 -13.48 -3.38 8.92
C ALA A 139 -14.67 -2.77 8.14
N ARG A 140 -14.91 -3.24 6.91
CA ARG A 140 -16.08 -2.83 6.11
C ARG A 140 -17.39 -3.43 6.57
N ALA A 141 -17.37 -4.58 7.26
CA ALA A 141 -18.54 -5.14 7.90
C ALA A 141 -18.91 -4.41 9.20
N GLY A 142 -18.05 -3.50 9.67
CA GLY A 142 -18.22 -2.73 10.90
C GLY A 142 -17.57 -3.37 12.13
N ASP A 143 -16.84 -4.46 11.94
CA ASP A 143 -16.14 -5.18 13.01
C ASP A 143 -14.66 -4.75 13.06
N GLU A 144 -14.07 -4.79 14.25
CA GLU A 144 -12.64 -4.51 14.45
C GLU A 144 -11.86 -5.79 14.71
N MET A 145 -10.64 -5.85 14.17
CA MET A 145 -9.75 -6.98 14.35
C MET A 145 -8.57 -6.60 15.24
N GLU A 146 -8.22 -7.44 16.21
CA GLU A 146 -6.98 -7.25 16.97
C GLU A 146 -5.78 -7.52 16.07
N LEU A 147 -5.04 -6.45 15.75
CA LEU A 147 -3.86 -6.49 14.91
C LEU A 147 -2.60 -6.46 15.78
N ALA A 148 -1.80 -7.51 15.71
CA ALA A 148 -0.50 -7.55 16.38
C ALA A 148 0.49 -6.57 15.73
N ALA A 149 1.29 -5.91 16.56
CA ALA A 149 2.38 -5.05 16.11
C ALA A 149 3.43 -5.87 15.33
N ARG A 150 4.04 -5.24 14.33
CA ARG A 150 5.06 -5.86 13.46
C ARG A 150 6.30 -4.97 13.39
N PRO A 151 7.51 -5.57 13.29
CA PRO A 151 8.73 -4.81 13.09
C PRO A 151 8.72 -4.11 11.72
N LEU A 152 9.18 -2.87 11.71
CA LEU A 152 9.39 -2.06 10.52
C LEU A 152 10.74 -1.33 10.66
N TRP A 153 11.47 -1.19 9.55
CA TRP A 153 12.65 -0.33 9.47
C TRP A 153 12.34 0.96 8.72
N VAL A 154 12.66 2.10 9.32
CA VAL A 154 12.55 3.43 8.69
C VAL A 154 13.95 4.02 8.55
N GLU A 155 14.49 3.98 7.34
CA GLU A 155 15.83 4.53 7.05
C GLU A 155 15.90 6.03 7.27
N ARG A 156 14.88 6.77 6.81
CA ARG A 156 14.82 8.23 6.90
C ARG A 156 13.37 8.72 6.95
N LEU A 157 13.11 9.75 7.75
CA LEU A 157 11.82 10.41 7.88
C LEU A 157 12.04 11.86 8.27
N ASP A 158 11.68 12.79 7.38
CA ASP A 158 11.97 14.22 7.49
C ASP A 158 10.75 15.03 7.03
N MET A 159 10.62 16.29 7.44
CA MET A 159 9.57 17.20 6.96
C MET A 159 9.86 17.80 5.58
#